data_AF-A0A6J3MGE4-F1
#
_entry.id   AF-A0A6J3MGE4-F1
#
_cell.length_a   1.000
_cell.length_b   1.000
_cell.length_c   1.000
_cell.angle_alpha   90.00
_cell.angle_beta   90.00
_cell.angle_gamma   90.00
#
_symmetry.space_group_name_H-M   'P 1'
#
loop_
_entity.id
_entity.type
_entity.pdbx_description
1 polymer ?
#
loop_
_entity_poly.entity_id
_entity_poly.type
_entity_poly.pdbx_seq_one_letter_code
_entity_poly.pdbx_strand_id
1 'polypeptide(L)'
;MANSLQAQIPVIDISHDNVEAPRQLLDAATKFGFIYIANDKGAIDPGLIAAMFALSREFFASPVDVKESVSIRSNQAGKNHGWLSQGVEKLDPAGQKQPDVKE
;
A
#
# COMPACT_ATOMS: atom_id res chain seq x y z
N MET A 1 -0.43 9.22 33.41
CA MET A 1 -0.21 8.09 32.49
C MET A 1 -1.25 8.21 31.39
N ALA A 2 -0.84 8.53 30.15
CA ALA A 2 -1.77 8.67 29.03
C ALA A 2 -2.19 7.27 28.58
N ASN A 3 -3.48 6.95 28.75
CA ASN A 3 -4.07 5.74 28.20
C ASN A 3 -4.14 5.92 26.67
N SER A 4 -3.18 5.39 25.93
CA SER A 4 -3.22 5.39 24.47
C SER A 4 -4.38 4.48 24.05
N LEU A 5 -5.55 5.07 23.78
CA LEU A 5 -6.67 4.38 23.15
C LEU A 5 -6.21 3.94 21.76
N GLN A 6 -5.74 2.70 21.66
CA GLN A 6 -5.42 2.09 20.38
C GLN A 6 -6.74 2.02 19.59
N ALA A 7 -6.80 2.71 18.46
CA ALA A 7 -7.98 2.67 17.62
C ALA A 7 -8.19 1.23 17.14
N GLN A 8 -9.28 0.61 17.59
CA GLN A 8 -9.69 -0.71 17.11
C GLN A 8 -10.35 -0.52 15.74
N ILE A 9 -9.53 -0.49 14.69
CA ILE A 9 -10.01 -0.45 13.30
C ILE A 9 -10.76 -1.75 13.02
N PRO A 10 -12.03 -1.69 12.54
CA PRO A 10 -12.83 -2.88 12.35
C PRO A 10 -12.33 -3.74 11.18
N VAL A 11 -12.47 -5.05 11.34
CA VAL A 11 -12.35 -6.04 10.26
C VAL A 11 -13.76 -6.37 9.78
N ILE A 12 -14.06 -6.11 8.51
CA ILE A 12 -15.40 -6.22 7.93
C ILE A 12 -15.40 -7.29 6.84
N ASP A 13 -16.26 -8.29 6.99
CA ASP A 13 -16.60 -9.22 5.92
C ASP A 13 -17.52 -8.52 4.91
N ILE A 14 -17.13 -8.48 3.65
CA ILE A 14 -17.91 -7.85 2.55
C ILE A 14 -18.57 -8.87 1.62
N SER A 15 -18.59 -10.15 2.02
CA SER A 15 -19.31 -11.19 1.29
C SER A 15 -20.83 -10.96 1.30
N HIS A 16 -21.52 -11.65 0.41
CA HIS A 16 -22.98 -11.57 0.28
C HIS A 16 -23.74 -12.05 1.52
N ASP A 17 -23.12 -12.82 2.41
CA ASP A 17 -23.75 -13.26 3.66
C ASP A 17 -23.89 -12.13 4.69
N ASN A 18 -23.06 -11.08 4.58
CA ASN A 18 -23.10 -9.94 5.48
C ASN A 18 -23.92 -8.79 4.89
N VAL A 19 -25.24 -8.86 5.10
CA VAL A 19 -26.18 -7.81 4.64
C VAL A 19 -25.92 -6.44 5.27
N GLU A 20 -25.22 -6.39 6.41
CA GLU A 20 -24.87 -5.14 7.13
C GLU A 20 -23.55 -4.53 6.64
N ALA A 21 -22.78 -5.21 5.78
CA ALA A 21 -21.47 -4.75 5.32
C ALA A 21 -21.48 -3.30 4.79
N PRO A 22 -22.45 -2.84 3.97
CA PRO A 22 -22.47 -1.46 3.50
C PRO A 22 -22.56 -0.42 4.62
N ARG A 23 -23.38 -0.67 5.64
CA ARG A 23 -23.51 0.22 6.80
C ARG A 23 -22.24 0.19 7.65
N GLN A 24 -21.70 -0.99 7.92
CA GLN A 24 -20.45 -1.14 8.68
C GLN A 24 -19.28 -0.42 8.00
N LEU A 25 -19.16 -0.51 6.67
CA LEU A 25 -18.15 0.20 5.88
C LEU A 25 -18.31 1.72 6.02
N LEU A 26 -19.54 2.24 5.88
CA LEU A 26 -19.80 3.67 6.02
C LEU A 26 -19.48 4.18 7.44
N ASP A 27 -19.92 3.46 8.46
CA ASP A 27 -19.67 3.82 9.86
C ASP A 27 -18.17 3.84 10.17
N ALA A 28 -17.43 2.83 9.67
CA ALA A 28 -15.99 2.74 9.87
C ALA A 28 -15.21 3.82 9.10
N ALA A 29 -15.59 4.08 7.84
CA ALA A 29 -14.98 5.13 7.03
C ALA A 29 -15.21 6.53 7.63
N THR A 30 -16.41 6.81 8.13
CA THR A 30 -16.75 8.13 8.72
C THR A 30 -16.14 8.33 10.10
N LYS A 31 -15.99 7.26 10.90
CA LYS A 31 -15.44 7.35 12.26
C LYS A 31 -13.92 7.28 12.31
N PHE A 32 -13.31 6.41 11.51
CA PHE A 32 -11.88 6.09 11.60
C PHE A 32 -11.10 6.49 10.35
N GLY A 33 -11.74 6.57 9.18
CA GLY A 33 -11.05 6.73 7.89
C GLY A 33 -10.30 5.48 7.41
N PHE A 34 -10.34 4.39 8.19
CA PHE A 34 -9.65 3.12 7.91
C PHE A 34 -10.56 1.92 8.20
N ILE A 35 -10.37 0.86 7.42
CA ILE A 35 -11.10 -0.41 7.48
C ILE A 35 -10.14 -1.54 7.11
N TYR A 36 -10.21 -2.69 7.79
CA TYR A 36 -9.69 -3.95 7.27
C TYR A 36 -10.82 -4.75 6.63
N ILE A 37 -10.59 -5.31 5.45
CA ILE A 37 -11.55 -6.21 4.79
C ILE A 37 -11.15 -7.65 5.10
N ALA A 38 -12.09 -8.45 5.59
CA ALA A 38 -11.87 -9.86 5.85
C ALA A 38 -11.68 -10.62 4.52
N ASN A 39 -10.71 -11.53 4.50
CA ASN A 39 -10.42 -12.39 3.35
C ASN A 39 -10.65 -13.89 3.67
N ASP A 40 -11.28 -14.18 4.80
CA ASP A 40 -11.58 -15.53 5.30
C ASP A 40 -12.53 -16.30 4.37
N LYS A 41 -13.40 -15.61 3.64
CA LYS A 41 -14.27 -16.20 2.61
C LYS A 41 -13.65 -16.27 1.21
N GLY A 42 -12.34 -16.09 1.10
CA GLY A 42 -11.57 -16.38 -0.12
C GLY A 42 -11.78 -15.38 -1.25
N ALA A 43 -12.03 -14.10 -0.95
CA ALA A 43 -12.12 -13.05 -1.98
C ALA A 43 -10.84 -12.98 -2.84
N ILE A 44 -9.68 -13.22 -2.21
CA ILE A 44 -8.39 -13.39 -2.87
C ILE A 44 -7.74 -14.65 -2.29
N ASP A 45 -7.28 -15.56 -3.16
CA ASP A 45 -6.56 -16.76 -2.75
C ASP A 45 -5.30 -16.40 -1.93
N PRO A 46 -5.16 -16.91 -0.69
CA PRO A 46 -3.94 -16.72 0.11
C PRO A 46 -2.65 -17.16 -0.60
N GLY A 47 -2.71 -18.20 -1.44
CA GLY A 47 -1.58 -18.65 -2.26
C GLY A 47 -1.15 -17.61 -3.29
N LEU A 48 -2.12 -16.94 -3.92
CA LEU A 48 -1.85 -15.85 -4.86
C LEU A 48 -1.25 -14.63 -4.15
N ILE A 49 -1.76 -14.30 -2.96
CA ILE A 49 -1.17 -13.23 -2.12
C ILE A 49 0.29 -13.56 -1.81
N ALA A 50 0.56 -14.78 -1.32
CA ALA A 50 1.92 -15.21 -0.98
C ALA A 50 2.86 -15.17 -2.19
N ALA A 51 2.40 -15.63 -3.36
CA ALA A 51 3.15 -15.58 -4.60
C ALA A 51 3.45 -14.13 -5.02
N MET A 52 2.48 -13.22 -4.94
CA MET A 52 2.67 -11.80 -5.27
C MET A 52 3.70 -11.13 -4.34
N PHE A 53 3.64 -11.42 -3.04
CA PHE A 53 4.64 -10.94 -2.09
C PHE A 53 6.03 -11.54 -2.34
N ALA A 54 6.12 -12.79 -2.80
CA ALA A 54 7.39 -13.41 -3.19
C ALA A 54 8.01 -12.72 -4.41
N LEU A 55 7.21 -12.49 -5.46
CA LEU A 55 7.63 -11.76 -6.66
C LEU A 55 8.10 -10.34 -6.32
N SER A 56 7.37 -9.63 -5.46
CA SER A 56 7.77 -8.31 -4.97
C SER A 56 9.14 -8.35 -4.29
N ARG A 57 9.36 -9.30 -3.37
CA ARG A 57 10.66 -9.48 -2.70
C ARG A 57 11.79 -9.75 -3.69
N GLU A 58 11.56 -10.62 -4.66
CA GLU A 58 12.55 -10.94 -5.69
C GLU A 58 12.90 -9.71 -6.53
N PHE A 59 11.90 -8.96 -6.99
CA PHE A 59 12.12 -7.72 -7.74
C PHE A 59 12.91 -6.70 -6.93
N PHE A 60 12.56 -6.46 -5.67
CA PHE A 60 13.27 -5.47 -4.85
C PHE A 60 14.68 -5.92 -4.44
N ALA A 61 14.92 -7.23 -4.32
CA ALA A 61 16.24 -7.82 -4.11
C ALA A 61 17.13 -7.79 -5.36
N SER A 62 16.56 -7.57 -6.55
CA SER A 62 17.33 -7.46 -7.79
C SER A 62 18.28 -6.25 -7.79
N PRO A 63 19.35 -6.30 -8.60
CA PRO A 63 20.26 -5.18 -8.81
C PRO A 63 19.55 -3.87 -9.20
N VAL A 64 20.19 -2.73 -8.89
CA VAL A 64 19.58 -1.41 -9.11
C VAL A 64 19.32 -1.12 -10.59
N ASP A 65 20.23 -1.52 -11.47
CA ASP A 65 20.11 -1.36 -12.93
C ASP A 65 18.87 -2.07 -13.50
N VAL A 66 18.53 -3.26 -12.99
CA VAL A 66 17.30 -3.98 -13.34
C VAL A 66 16.07 -3.15 -12.98
N LYS A 67 16.04 -2.56 -11.78
CA LYS A 67 14.90 -1.73 -11.33
C LYS A 67 14.85 -0.37 -12.04
N GLU A 68 16.01 0.23 -12.34
CA GLU A 68 16.13 1.48 -13.09
C GLU A 68 15.59 1.35 -14.52
N SER A 69 15.74 0.19 -15.16
CA SER A 69 15.22 -0.07 -16.50
C SER A 69 13.70 0.15 -16.62
N VAL A 70 12.96 -0.06 -15.52
CA VAL A 70 11.52 0.16 -15.41
C VAL A 70 11.17 1.38 -14.55
N SER A 71 12.08 2.35 -14.44
CA SER A 71 11.85 3.55 -13.62
C SER A 71 10.60 4.31 -14.06
N ILE A 72 9.86 4.85 -13.10
CA ILE A 72 8.74 5.78 -13.36
C ILE A 72 9.17 7.01 -14.17
N ARG A 73 10.46 7.37 -14.15
CA ARG A 73 11.03 8.46 -14.94
C ARG A 73 11.32 8.08 -16.39
N SER A 74 11.45 6.79 -16.71
CA SER A 74 11.70 6.34 -18.08
C SER A 74 10.49 6.57 -18.99
N ASN A 75 9.29 6.72 -18.41
CA ASN A 75 7.99 6.80 -19.10
C ASN A 75 7.70 5.60 -20.03
N GLN A 76 8.50 4.54 -19.99
CA GLN A 76 8.30 3.36 -20.85
C GLN A 76 7.03 2.59 -20.49
N ALA A 77 6.62 2.62 -19.22
CA ALA A 77 5.42 1.98 -18.69
C ALA A 77 4.18 2.90 -18.65
N GLY A 78 4.29 4.15 -19.11
CA GLY A 78 3.23 5.17 -19.02
C GLY A 78 3.31 6.07 -17.79
N LYS A 79 2.42 7.07 -17.71
CA LYS A 79 2.37 8.02 -16.58
C LYS A 79 1.99 7.29 -15.29
N ASN A 80 2.68 7.58 -14.19
CA ASN A 80 2.45 6.96 -12.87
C ASN A 80 2.69 5.43 -12.81
N HIS A 81 3.53 4.88 -13.68
CA HIS A 81 3.89 3.47 -13.70
C HIS A 81 5.41 3.29 -13.65
N GLY A 82 5.89 2.35 -12.86
CA GLY A 82 7.32 1.99 -12.79
C GLY A 82 7.92 2.11 -11.39
N TRP A 83 9.21 1.81 -11.29
CA TRP A 83 9.96 1.85 -10.04
C TRP A 83 10.42 3.28 -9.69
N LEU A 84 10.32 3.62 -8.41
CA LEU A 84 10.84 4.86 -7.84
C LEU A 84 11.86 4.50 -6.76
N SER A 85 13.10 4.99 -6.89
CA SER A 85 14.10 4.81 -5.84
C SER A 85 13.81 5.71 -4.63
N GLN A 86 14.32 5.30 -3.48
CA GLN A 86 14.32 6.14 -2.29
C GLN A 86 15.13 7.41 -2.55
N GLY A 87 14.65 8.55 -2.05
CA GLY A 87 15.37 9.82 -2.19
C GLY A 87 15.28 10.46 -3.58
N VAL A 88 14.18 10.24 -4.31
CA VAL A 88 13.97 10.88 -5.62
C VAL A 88 13.01 12.07 -5.54
N GLU A 89 12.24 12.16 -4.46
CA GLU A 89 11.37 13.30 -4.16
C GLU A 89 12.23 14.51 -3.74
N LYS A 90 12.22 15.57 -4.56
CA LYS A 90 12.82 16.86 -4.23
C LYS A 90 11.68 17.84 -3.94
N LEU A 91 11.27 17.91 -2.68
CA LEU A 91 10.09 18.68 -2.25
C LEU A 91 10.33 20.19 -2.29
N ASP A 92 11.59 20.63 -2.18
CA ASP A 92 12.01 22.00 -2.47
C ASP A 92 13.22 22.03 -3.44
N PRO A 93 13.00 22.32 -4.73
CA PRO A 93 14.08 22.40 -5.71
C PRO A 93 15.14 23.46 -5.40
N ALA A 94 14.77 24.53 -4.65
CA ALA A 94 15.60 25.68 -4.37
C ALA A 94 16.40 25.55 -3.06
N GLY A 95 15.85 24.90 -2.02
CA GLY A 95 16.47 24.78 -0.70
C GLY A 95 17.00 23.39 -0.32
N GLN A 96 16.48 22.29 -0.89
CA GLN A 96 16.86 20.93 -0.51
C GLN A 96 18.00 20.39 -1.39
N LYS A 97 19.18 20.18 -0.78
CA LYS A 97 20.36 19.55 -1.43
C LYS A 97 20.40 18.04 -1.26
N GLN A 98 19.74 17.51 -0.23
CA GLN A 98 19.63 16.07 0.01
C GLN A 98 18.17 15.65 -0.10
N PRO A 99 17.90 14.47 -0.67
CA PRO A 99 16.54 13.94 -0.73
C PRO A 99 16.01 13.61 0.64
N ASP A 100 14.70 13.79 0.82
CA ASP A 100 14.02 13.30 2.00
C ASP A 100 13.94 11.77 1.92
N VAL A 101 14.71 11.10 2.78
CA VAL A 101 14.60 9.65 2.95
C VAL A 101 13.51 9.42 3.99
N LYS A 102 12.34 8.96 3.52
CA LYS A 102 11.30 8.46 4.43
C LYS A 102 11.83 7.21 5.12
N GLU A 103 11.94 7.28 6.44
CA GLU A 103 12.30 6.17 7.34
C GLU A 103 11.24 5.06 7.36
#